data_AF-A0AAN6DDB3-F1
#
_entry.id   AF-A0AAN6DDB3-F1
#
_cell.length_a   1.000
_cell.length_b   1.000
_cell.length_c   1.000
_cell.angle_alpha   90.00
_cell.angle_beta   90.00
_cell.angle_gamma   90.00
#
_symmetry.space_group_name_H-M   'P 1'
#
loop_
_entity.id
_entity.type
_entity.pdbx_description
1 polymer ?
#
loop_
_entity_poly.entity_id
_entity_poly.type
_entity_poly.pdbx_seq_one_letter_code
_entity_poly.pdbx_strand_id
1 'polypeptide(L)'
;MALRSISFNQDYTCLAAGFDAQYKVYNCDPFGECFHKADDGGANLVEMLFSTSLIAVVGIGDKPANTMRKLKIINTKRKAVICELTFPTAILYVKMNRKRLVVVLVDQIFVYDVSCMKLLHSIEASASANDRMICDLCADDESVLVFQQSGGSDELAANAGTVVVFDALRIQPVNVIECHKSPLQRIAVSKDGRLLATASVKGTIVRVFRVADGRKVHEFRRGSYTAQISCLSFNVDSTVLCCSSNTGTVHFFRLDEVDRRQTAASIDADVDGPETLPRESSITEEESTEINRLINSQLGVHNGFAKKKSAESLKNFIWSKSKTYLPSQINSILEPKRDYAFIKLSSEVESVVGLVDNNCYVATRAGDFFVYSVQPGQCVLLKHYKIE
;
A
#
# COMPACT_ATOMS: atom_id res chain seq x y z
N MET A 1 -1.22 -1.40 -31.47
CA MET A 1 -2.29 -1.72 -30.51
C MET A 1 -1.88 -1.12 -29.18
N ALA A 2 -2.68 -0.25 -28.55
CA ALA A 2 -2.24 0.44 -27.33
C ALA A 2 -2.54 -0.39 -26.07
N LEU A 3 -1.57 -0.43 -25.16
CA LEU A 3 -1.73 -1.02 -23.83
C LEU A 3 -2.54 -0.08 -22.94
N ARG A 4 -3.64 -0.58 -22.37
CA ARG A 4 -4.59 0.19 -21.56
C ARG A 4 -4.42 -0.08 -20.07
N SER A 5 -4.27 -1.34 -19.70
CA SER A 5 -4.05 -1.77 -18.33
C SER A 5 -2.97 -2.82 -18.23
N ILE A 6 -2.28 -2.81 -17.09
CA ILE A 6 -1.26 -3.77 -16.75
C ILE A 6 -1.26 -3.97 -15.24
N SER A 7 -1.30 -5.23 -14.80
CA SER A 7 -1.36 -5.59 -13.38
C SER A 7 -0.73 -6.95 -13.15
N PHE A 8 0.01 -7.07 -12.05
CA PHE A 8 0.44 -8.38 -11.55
C PHE A 8 -0.71 -9.04 -10.79
N ASN A 9 -0.72 -10.36 -10.74
CA ASN A 9 -1.52 -11.07 -9.75
C ASN A 9 -0.92 -10.89 -8.35
N GLN A 10 -1.65 -11.38 -7.34
CA GLN A 10 -1.41 -11.16 -5.92
C GLN A 10 -0.06 -11.70 -5.41
N ASP A 11 0.55 -12.65 -6.11
CA ASP A 11 1.84 -13.25 -5.78
C ASP A 11 2.92 -12.98 -6.84
N TYR A 12 2.64 -12.07 -7.79
CA TYR A 12 3.56 -11.65 -8.85
C TYR A 12 4.05 -12.79 -9.77
N THR A 13 3.33 -13.91 -9.82
CA THR A 13 3.64 -15.05 -10.70
C THR A 13 3.11 -14.89 -12.12
N CYS A 14 2.07 -14.07 -12.29
CA CYS A 14 1.45 -13.78 -13.57
C CYS A 14 1.25 -12.27 -13.76
N LEU A 15 1.17 -11.86 -15.03
CA LEU A 15 0.92 -10.49 -15.47
C LEU A 15 -0.29 -10.47 -16.40
N ALA A 16 -1.29 -9.65 -16.10
CA ALA A 16 -2.42 -9.38 -16.99
C ALA A 16 -2.20 -8.07 -17.74
N ALA A 17 -2.56 -8.08 -19.02
CA ALA A 17 -2.46 -6.92 -19.91
C ALA A 17 -3.76 -6.75 -20.70
N GLY A 18 -4.36 -5.57 -20.60
CA GLY A 18 -5.52 -5.17 -21.40
C GLY A 18 -5.12 -4.21 -22.51
N PHE A 19 -5.60 -4.46 -23.73
CA PHE A 19 -5.35 -3.65 -24.93
C PHE A 19 -6.67 -3.15 -25.53
N ASP A 20 -6.58 -2.29 -26.55
CA ASP A 20 -7.73 -1.73 -27.28
C ASP A 20 -8.72 -2.75 -27.86
N ALA A 21 -8.25 -3.95 -28.23
CA ALA A 21 -9.07 -4.95 -28.91
C ALA A 21 -8.99 -6.36 -28.29
N GLN A 22 -8.04 -6.58 -27.38
CA GLN A 22 -7.75 -7.89 -26.80
C GLN A 22 -7.29 -7.75 -25.35
N TYR A 23 -7.20 -8.87 -24.64
CA TYR A 23 -6.49 -8.95 -23.38
C TYR A 23 -5.78 -10.29 -23.24
N LYS A 24 -4.69 -10.27 -22.50
CA LYS A 24 -3.75 -11.37 -22.38
C LYS A 24 -3.30 -11.55 -20.92
N VAL A 25 -2.90 -12.78 -20.60
CA VAL A 25 -2.23 -13.12 -19.35
C VAL A 25 -0.92 -13.84 -19.69
N TYR A 26 0.13 -13.46 -18.99
CA TYR A 26 1.48 -14.00 -19.14
C TYR A 26 1.94 -14.61 -17.82
N ASN A 27 2.69 -15.70 -17.90
CA ASN A 27 3.53 -16.14 -16.78
C ASN A 27 4.76 -15.22 -16.69
N CYS A 28 5.25 -14.97 -15.49
CA CYS A 28 6.46 -14.17 -15.29
C CYS A 28 7.75 -14.99 -15.41
N ASP A 29 7.75 -16.26 -14.98
CA ASP A 29 8.90 -17.16 -15.07
C ASP A 29 8.50 -18.63 -15.36
N PRO A 30 8.92 -19.21 -16.50
CA PRO A 30 9.48 -18.52 -17.66
C PRO A 30 8.45 -17.55 -18.26
N PHE A 31 8.91 -16.39 -18.75
CA PHE A 31 8.02 -15.40 -19.36
C PHE A 31 7.36 -15.95 -20.62
N GLY A 32 6.02 -15.89 -20.69
CA GLY A 32 5.27 -16.36 -21.85
C GLY A 32 3.76 -16.22 -21.71
N GLU A 33 3.08 -16.03 -22.84
CA GLU A 33 1.62 -15.94 -22.90
C GLU A 33 0.99 -17.27 -22.46
N CYS A 34 0.08 -17.22 -21.48
CA CYS A 34 -0.67 -18.38 -20.99
C CYS A 34 -2.17 -18.29 -21.26
N PHE A 35 -2.68 -17.09 -21.53
CA PHE A 35 -4.06 -16.88 -21.99
C PHE A 35 -4.16 -15.66 -22.90
N HIS A 36 -5.04 -15.77 -23.90
CA HIS A 36 -5.34 -14.68 -24.81
C HIS A 36 -6.80 -14.76 -25.25
N LYS A 37 -7.49 -13.63 -25.14
CA LYS A 37 -8.81 -13.40 -25.74
C LYS A 37 -8.72 -12.29 -26.79
N ALA A 38 -8.74 -12.70 -28.05
CA ALA A 38 -8.95 -11.82 -29.18
C ALA A 38 -10.44 -11.42 -29.31
N ASP A 39 -10.70 -10.27 -29.92
CA ASP A 39 -12.00 -9.83 -30.42
C ASP A 39 -13.12 -9.56 -29.40
N ASP A 40 -12.80 -9.40 -28.11
CA ASP A 40 -13.79 -9.05 -27.06
C ASP A 40 -13.96 -7.53 -26.87
N GLY A 41 -13.48 -6.73 -27.84
CA GLY A 41 -13.55 -5.27 -27.82
C GLY A 41 -12.55 -4.60 -26.87
N GLY A 42 -11.54 -5.34 -26.42
CA GLY A 42 -10.49 -4.87 -25.51
C GLY A 42 -10.91 -4.75 -24.05
N ALA A 43 -9.93 -4.48 -23.17
CA ALA A 43 -10.16 -4.39 -21.74
C ALA A 43 -9.45 -3.18 -21.13
N ASN A 44 -10.19 -2.39 -20.36
CA ASN A 44 -9.63 -1.30 -19.57
C ASN A 44 -9.11 -1.79 -18.21
N LEU A 45 -9.62 -2.92 -17.70
CA LEU A 45 -9.10 -3.57 -16.50
C LEU A 45 -9.13 -5.09 -16.69
N VAL A 46 -8.07 -5.75 -16.27
CA VAL A 46 -7.96 -7.21 -16.24
C VAL A 46 -7.31 -7.56 -14.90
N GLU A 47 -8.04 -8.24 -14.03
CA GLU A 47 -7.59 -8.58 -12.68
C GLU A 47 -7.69 -10.09 -12.50
N MET A 48 -6.64 -10.70 -11.96
CA MET A 48 -6.53 -12.14 -11.78
C MET A 48 -6.87 -12.51 -10.34
N LEU A 49 -7.35 -13.74 -10.13
CA LEU A 49 -7.34 -14.35 -8.81
C LEU A 49 -6.18 -15.34 -8.74
N PHE A 50 -5.05 -14.92 -8.19
CA PHE A 50 -3.78 -15.66 -8.17
C PHE A 50 -3.46 -16.24 -9.56
N SER A 51 -2.95 -17.47 -9.63
CA SER A 51 -2.77 -18.22 -10.89
C SER A 51 -3.95 -19.17 -11.16
N THR A 52 -5.16 -18.82 -10.70
CA THR A 52 -6.37 -19.61 -11.00
C THR A 52 -6.87 -19.33 -12.42
N SER A 53 -7.88 -20.07 -12.86
CA SER A 53 -8.54 -19.78 -14.14
C SER A 53 -9.56 -18.64 -14.07
N LEU A 54 -9.75 -18.01 -12.91
CA LEU A 54 -10.73 -16.94 -12.71
C LEU A 54 -10.06 -15.59 -13.00
N ILE A 55 -10.63 -14.84 -13.94
CA ILE A 55 -10.24 -13.46 -14.21
C ILE A 55 -11.46 -12.56 -14.22
N ALA A 56 -11.26 -11.30 -13.83
CA ALA A 56 -12.25 -10.25 -13.82
C ALA A 56 -11.87 -9.21 -14.87
N VAL A 57 -12.79 -8.91 -15.80
CA VAL A 57 -12.53 -8.06 -16.96
C VAL A 57 -13.56 -6.94 -17.03
N VAL A 58 -13.08 -5.71 -17.22
CA VAL A 58 -13.91 -4.53 -17.49
C VAL A 58 -13.61 -4.00 -18.88
N GLY A 59 -14.68 -3.72 -19.64
CA GLY A 59 -14.59 -3.19 -20.99
C GLY A 59 -14.03 -1.78 -21.09
N ILE A 60 -13.72 -1.34 -22.32
CA ILE A 60 -13.10 -0.03 -22.59
C ILE A 60 -14.09 1.13 -22.55
N GLY A 61 -15.35 0.88 -22.93
CA GLY A 61 -16.38 1.92 -23.05
C GLY A 61 -16.67 2.36 -24.49
N ASP A 62 -15.85 1.96 -25.47
CA ASP A 62 -15.98 2.42 -26.86
C ASP A 62 -17.23 1.87 -27.58
N LYS A 63 -17.76 0.74 -27.11
CA LYS A 63 -18.96 0.10 -27.66
C LYS A 63 -19.98 -0.13 -26.54
N PRO A 64 -21.30 -0.03 -26.80
CA PRO A 64 -22.32 -0.30 -25.78
C PRO A 64 -22.21 -1.69 -25.13
N ALA A 65 -21.82 -2.70 -25.93
CA ALA A 65 -21.59 -4.07 -25.45
C ALA A 65 -20.32 -4.22 -24.60
N ASN A 66 -19.34 -3.31 -24.74
CA ASN A 66 -18.07 -3.32 -24.00
C ASN A 66 -17.93 -2.09 -23.10
N THR A 67 -18.89 -1.89 -22.21
CA THR A 67 -18.96 -0.73 -21.30
C THR A 67 -18.01 -0.84 -20.10
N MET A 68 -17.55 0.29 -19.56
CA MET A 68 -16.78 0.37 -18.32
C MET A 68 -17.61 0.11 -17.05
N ARG A 69 -18.93 -0.01 -17.18
CA ARG A 69 -19.85 -0.24 -16.05
C ARG A 69 -20.20 -1.71 -15.83
N LYS A 70 -19.67 -2.60 -16.67
CA LYS A 70 -19.96 -4.03 -16.63
C LYS A 70 -18.68 -4.80 -16.31
N LEU A 71 -18.75 -5.57 -15.23
CA LEU A 71 -17.72 -6.53 -14.86
C LEU A 71 -18.08 -7.90 -15.42
N LYS A 72 -17.19 -8.47 -16.24
CA LYS A 72 -17.31 -9.86 -16.71
C LYS A 72 -16.38 -10.72 -15.85
N ILE A 73 -16.92 -11.77 -15.23
CA ILE A 73 -16.12 -12.80 -14.58
C ILE A 73 -15.96 -13.97 -15.55
N ILE A 74 -14.73 -14.35 -15.87
CA ILE A 74 -14.42 -15.29 -16.94
C ILE A 74 -13.60 -16.44 -16.38
N ASN A 75 -13.93 -17.65 -16.84
CA ASN A 75 -13.08 -18.82 -16.65
C ASN A 75 -12.17 -19.00 -17.88
N THR A 76 -10.86 -18.81 -17.73
CA THR A 76 -9.88 -18.91 -18.82
C THR A 76 -9.74 -20.32 -19.37
N LYS A 77 -9.85 -21.35 -18.53
CA LYS A 77 -9.78 -22.76 -18.95
C LYS A 77 -10.98 -23.16 -19.82
N ARG A 78 -12.19 -22.72 -19.42
CA ARG A 78 -13.43 -22.98 -20.16
C ARG A 78 -13.69 -21.96 -21.28
N LYS A 79 -12.92 -20.88 -21.33
CA LYS A 79 -13.11 -19.72 -22.23
C LYS A 79 -14.55 -19.16 -22.20
N ALA A 80 -15.19 -19.22 -21.03
CA ALA A 80 -16.60 -18.88 -20.84
C ALA A 80 -16.77 -17.82 -19.77
N VAL A 81 -17.76 -16.95 -19.96
CA VAL A 81 -18.21 -15.98 -18.95
C VAL A 81 -19.01 -16.74 -17.90
N ILE A 82 -18.63 -16.64 -16.63
CA ILE A 82 -19.34 -17.21 -15.48
C ILE A 82 -20.54 -16.34 -15.14
N CYS A 83 -20.32 -15.04 -15.02
CA CYS A 83 -21.37 -14.06 -14.76
C CYS A 83 -20.95 -12.66 -15.22
N GLU A 84 -21.94 -11.79 -15.35
CA GLU A 84 -21.77 -10.37 -15.60
C GLU A 84 -22.45 -9.57 -14.49
N LEU A 85 -21.75 -8.58 -13.92
CA LEU A 85 -22.28 -7.67 -12.92
C LEU A 85 -22.32 -6.26 -13.53
N THR A 86 -23.44 -5.56 -13.37
CA THR A 86 -23.63 -4.20 -13.91
C THR A 86 -23.70 -3.19 -12.77
N PHE A 87 -22.97 -2.10 -12.93
CA PHE A 87 -22.79 -1.06 -11.91
C PHE A 87 -23.37 0.29 -12.36
N PRO A 88 -23.74 1.17 -11.40
CA PRO A 88 -24.30 2.49 -11.72
C PRO A 88 -23.34 3.41 -12.48
N THR A 89 -22.06 3.40 -12.11
CA THR A 89 -21.01 4.23 -12.72
C THR A 89 -19.83 3.38 -13.19
N ALA A 90 -18.81 4.01 -13.77
CA ALA A 90 -17.64 3.32 -14.30
C ALA A 90 -16.86 2.65 -13.16
N ILE A 91 -16.48 1.39 -13.38
CA ILE A 91 -15.63 0.65 -12.45
C ILE A 91 -14.21 1.21 -12.54
N LEU A 92 -13.68 1.66 -11.40
CA LEU A 92 -12.32 2.19 -11.30
C LEU A 92 -11.31 1.08 -11.01
N TYR A 93 -11.64 0.20 -10.07
CA TYR A 93 -10.78 -0.91 -9.66
C TYR A 93 -11.60 -2.15 -9.36
N VAL A 94 -10.97 -3.30 -9.57
CA VAL A 94 -11.44 -4.60 -9.11
C VAL A 94 -10.31 -5.23 -8.33
N LYS A 95 -10.58 -5.69 -7.11
CA LYS A 95 -9.61 -6.40 -6.28
C LYS A 95 -10.21 -7.73 -5.83
N MET A 96 -9.38 -8.76 -5.76
CA MET A 96 -9.84 -10.10 -5.40
C MET A 96 -8.87 -10.79 -4.47
N ASN A 97 -9.40 -11.59 -3.57
CA ASN A 97 -8.69 -12.66 -2.88
C ASN A 97 -9.58 -13.92 -2.85
N ARG A 98 -9.22 -14.97 -2.11
CA ARG A 98 -9.98 -16.24 -2.15
C ARG A 98 -11.33 -16.18 -1.45
N LYS A 99 -11.64 -15.09 -0.73
CA LYS A 99 -12.89 -14.90 0.01
C LYS A 99 -13.74 -13.77 -0.57
N ARG A 100 -13.11 -12.73 -1.14
CA ARG A 100 -13.77 -11.48 -1.51
C ARG A 100 -13.43 -11.04 -2.93
N LEU A 101 -14.47 -10.55 -3.61
CA LEU A 101 -14.37 -9.73 -4.81
C LEU A 101 -14.81 -8.32 -4.41
N VAL A 102 -13.95 -7.34 -4.57
CA VAL A 102 -14.21 -5.93 -4.26
C VAL A 102 -14.24 -5.14 -5.56
N VAL A 103 -15.33 -4.40 -5.79
CA VAL A 103 -15.51 -3.54 -6.96
C VAL A 103 -15.64 -2.10 -6.50
N VAL A 104 -14.78 -1.24 -7.03
CA VAL A 104 -14.67 0.15 -6.59
C VAL A 104 -15.11 1.10 -7.69
N LEU A 105 -16.05 1.96 -7.35
CA LEU A 105 -16.56 3.06 -8.16
C LEU A 105 -16.01 4.38 -7.58
N VAL A 106 -16.48 5.50 -8.11
CA VAL A 106 -16.07 6.84 -7.64
C VAL A 106 -16.54 7.13 -6.21
N ASP A 107 -17.75 6.66 -5.86
CA ASP A 107 -18.48 6.99 -4.63
C ASP A 107 -18.88 5.76 -3.78
N GLN A 108 -18.64 4.55 -4.30
CA GLN A 108 -19.11 3.31 -3.68
C GLN A 108 -18.09 2.18 -3.84
N ILE A 109 -18.00 1.34 -2.82
CA ILE A 109 -17.23 0.10 -2.83
C ILE A 109 -18.18 -1.06 -2.56
N PHE A 110 -18.29 -1.98 -3.51
CA PHE A 110 -19.10 -3.19 -3.37
C PHE A 110 -18.22 -4.37 -2.97
N VAL A 111 -18.62 -5.06 -1.92
CA VAL A 111 -17.93 -6.25 -1.39
C VAL A 111 -18.80 -7.47 -1.66
N TYR A 112 -18.28 -8.41 -2.46
CA TYR A 112 -18.94 -9.66 -2.85
C TYR A 112 -18.21 -10.86 -2.25
N ASP A 113 -18.96 -11.94 -2.03
CA ASP A 113 -18.39 -13.27 -1.82
C ASP A 113 -17.91 -13.83 -3.17
N VAL A 114 -16.62 -14.15 -3.29
CA VAL A 114 -16.05 -14.62 -4.57
C VAL A 114 -16.51 -16.03 -4.97
N SER A 115 -16.97 -16.85 -4.03
CA SER A 115 -17.38 -18.23 -4.30
C SER A 115 -18.74 -18.31 -4.99
N CYS A 116 -19.64 -17.38 -4.65
CA CYS A 116 -21.03 -17.36 -5.14
C CYS A 116 -21.43 -16.05 -5.83
N MET A 117 -20.53 -15.07 -5.92
CA MET A 117 -20.78 -13.74 -6.52
C MET A 117 -21.95 -12.99 -5.88
N LYS A 118 -22.24 -13.28 -4.61
CA LYS A 118 -23.30 -12.61 -3.84
C LYS A 118 -22.77 -11.30 -3.26
N LEU A 119 -23.53 -10.23 -3.44
CA LEU A 119 -23.24 -8.95 -2.78
C LEU A 119 -23.43 -9.12 -1.26
N LEU A 120 -22.38 -8.84 -0.50
CA LEU A 120 -22.39 -8.88 0.97
C LEU A 120 -22.63 -7.49 1.55
N HIS A 121 -21.96 -6.47 1.00
CA HIS A 121 -22.02 -5.12 1.54
C HIS A 121 -21.71 -4.07 0.47
N SER A 122 -22.25 -2.87 0.68
CA SER A 122 -21.95 -1.67 -0.12
C SER A 122 -21.51 -0.58 0.84
N ILE A 123 -20.28 -0.10 0.66
CA ILE A 123 -19.69 0.96 1.46
C ILE A 123 -19.82 2.26 0.66
N GLU A 124 -20.46 3.26 1.25
CA GLU A 124 -20.44 4.62 0.72
C GLU A 124 -19.08 5.24 1.05
N ALA A 125 -18.29 5.48 0.02
CA ALA A 125 -16.96 6.04 0.13
C ALA A 125 -16.91 7.23 -0.81
N SER A 126 -17.08 8.44 -0.26
CA SER A 126 -16.91 9.64 -1.07
C SER A 126 -15.42 9.90 -1.23
N ALA A 127 -14.91 9.93 -2.47
CA ALA A 127 -13.64 10.59 -2.77
C ALA A 127 -13.88 12.11 -2.86
N SER A 128 -12.85 12.92 -2.60
CA SER A 128 -12.98 14.36 -2.84
C SER A 128 -13.27 14.60 -4.33
N ALA A 129 -14.01 15.67 -4.66
CA ALA A 129 -14.66 15.88 -5.97
C ALA A 129 -13.75 15.82 -7.21
N ASN A 130 -12.42 15.80 -7.04
CA ASN A 130 -11.44 15.75 -8.11
C ASN A 130 -10.43 14.59 -8.01
N ASP A 131 -10.58 13.67 -7.05
CA ASP A 131 -9.62 12.58 -6.84
C ASP A 131 -10.22 11.20 -7.16
N ARG A 132 -9.39 10.32 -7.73
CA ARG A 132 -9.81 8.94 -8.00
C ARG A 132 -9.84 8.15 -6.70
N MET A 133 -10.89 7.37 -6.46
CA MET A 133 -10.96 6.48 -5.30
C MET A 133 -9.75 5.54 -5.28
N ILE A 134 -8.88 5.61 -4.27
CA ILE A 134 -7.81 4.62 -4.10
C ILE A 134 -8.21 3.60 -3.04
N CYS A 135 -7.95 2.34 -3.35
CA CYS A 135 -8.23 1.19 -2.49
C CYS A 135 -7.17 0.11 -2.70
N ASP A 136 -7.00 -0.77 -1.71
CA ASP A 136 -6.30 -2.02 -1.87
C ASP A 136 -6.86 -3.12 -0.95
N LEU A 137 -6.73 -4.38 -1.35
CA LEU A 137 -7.25 -5.54 -0.62
C LEU A 137 -6.11 -6.51 -0.37
N CYS A 138 -5.98 -7.01 0.86
CA CYS A 138 -4.95 -7.99 1.16
C CYS A 138 -5.24 -9.31 0.45
N ALA A 139 -4.16 -9.97 0.02
CA ALA A 139 -4.24 -11.23 -0.69
C ALA A 139 -4.62 -12.40 0.24
N ASP A 140 -4.37 -12.28 1.54
CA ASP A 140 -4.75 -13.26 2.55
C ASP A 140 -6.28 -13.36 2.76
N ASP A 141 -6.72 -14.49 3.31
CA ASP A 141 -8.14 -14.81 3.55
C ASP A 141 -8.76 -13.97 4.67
N GLU A 142 -7.96 -13.30 5.50
CA GLU A 142 -8.43 -12.29 6.48
C GLU A 142 -9.13 -11.10 5.81
N SER A 143 -8.90 -10.87 4.52
CA SER A 143 -9.64 -9.88 3.70
C SER A 143 -9.68 -8.46 4.29
N VAL A 144 -8.53 -7.97 4.76
CA VAL A 144 -8.34 -6.56 5.12
C VAL A 144 -8.43 -5.70 3.85
N LEU A 145 -9.44 -4.84 3.80
CA LEU A 145 -9.65 -3.84 2.77
C LEU A 145 -9.23 -2.47 3.32
N VAL A 146 -8.42 -1.74 2.55
CA VAL A 146 -8.04 -0.37 2.85
C VAL A 146 -8.52 0.57 1.74
N PHE A 147 -9.09 1.71 2.11
CA PHE A 147 -9.52 2.71 1.13
C PHE A 147 -9.41 4.12 1.69
N GLN A 148 -9.23 5.10 0.80
CA GLN A 148 -9.16 6.48 1.23
C GLN A 148 -10.51 6.99 1.77
N GLN A 149 -10.43 7.85 2.78
CA GLN A 149 -11.58 8.65 3.23
C GLN A 149 -11.40 10.08 2.73
N SER A 150 -12.40 10.66 2.06
CA SER A 150 -12.42 12.11 1.92
C SER A 150 -12.71 12.74 3.29
N GLY A 151 -11.93 13.75 3.66
CA GLY A 151 -12.12 14.42 4.94
C GLY A 151 -13.50 15.06 5.04
N GLY A 152 -14.04 15.08 6.26
CA GLY A 152 -15.32 15.71 6.58
C GLY A 152 -15.33 17.21 6.28
N SER A 153 -16.44 17.88 6.63
CA SER A 153 -16.80 19.26 6.29
C SER A 153 -15.78 20.37 6.63
N ASP A 154 -14.65 20.06 7.27
CA ASP A 154 -13.58 20.99 7.59
C ASP A 154 -12.52 20.98 6.46
N GLU A 155 -12.18 22.14 5.89
CA GLU A 155 -11.24 22.29 4.77
C GLU A 155 -9.84 21.70 5.07
N LEU A 156 -9.44 21.71 6.34
CA LEU A 156 -8.15 21.15 6.75
C LEU A 156 -8.18 19.61 6.75
N ALA A 157 -9.29 19.03 7.19
CA ALA A 157 -9.52 17.59 7.17
C ALA A 157 -9.75 17.09 5.74
N ALA A 158 -10.46 17.86 4.91
CA ALA A 158 -10.75 17.54 3.50
C ALA A 158 -9.47 17.30 2.67
N ASN A 159 -8.36 17.93 3.05
CA ASN A 159 -7.07 17.79 2.38
C ASN A 159 -6.11 16.79 3.04
N ALA A 160 -6.51 16.17 4.16
CA ALA A 160 -5.71 15.15 4.81
C ALA A 160 -5.80 13.81 4.07
N GLY A 161 -4.68 13.11 3.98
CA GLY A 161 -4.59 11.77 3.42
C GLY A 161 -4.87 10.73 4.49
N THR A 162 -6.14 10.36 4.63
CA THR A 162 -6.63 9.39 5.63
C THR A 162 -7.07 8.10 4.96
N VAL A 163 -6.79 6.96 5.60
CA VAL A 163 -7.18 5.62 5.15
C VAL A 163 -8.11 4.98 6.16
N VAL A 164 -9.22 4.43 5.69
CA VAL A 164 -10.08 3.52 6.46
C VAL A 164 -9.55 2.10 6.28
N VAL A 165 -9.42 1.38 7.40
CA VAL A 165 -9.19 -0.06 7.45
C VAL A 165 -10.53 -0.74 7.72
N PHE A 166 -10.90 -1.67 6.87
CA PHE A 166 -12.17 -2.39 6.91
C PHE A 166 -11.92 -3.90 6.87
N ASP A 167 -12.48 -4.63 7.82
CA ASP A 167 -12.51 -6.09 7.81
C ASP A 167 -13.60 -6.50 6.82
N ALA A 168 -13.20 -6.90 5.61
CA ALA A 168 -14.15 -7.35 4.59
C ALA A 168 -14.63 -8.78 4.85
N LEU A 169 -14.01 -9.55 5.75
CA LEU A 169 -14.50 -10.85 6.16
C LEU A 169 -15.74 -10.71 7.05
N ARG A 170 -15.63 -9.90 8.12
CA ARG A 170 -16.69 -9.60 9.10
C ARG A 170 -17.61 -8.44 8.72
N ILE A 171 -17.25 -7.68 7.67
CA ILE A 171 -18.02 -6.54 7.16
C ILE A 171 -18.15 -5.44 8.23
N GLN A 172 -17.01 -4.96 8.72
CA GLN A 172 -16.99 -3.88 9.72
C GLN A 172 -15.75 -2.99 9.60
N PRO A 173 -15.87 -1.67 9.89
CA PRO A 173 -14.72 -0.80 10.01
C PRO A 173 -13.88 -1.19 11.23
N VAL A 174 -12.56 -1.18 11.08
CA VAL A 174 -11.60 -1.57 12.14
C VAL A 174 -10.85 -0.37 12.65
N ASN A 175 -10.32 0.46 11.75
CA ASN A 175 -9.43 1.56 12.12
C ASN A 175 -9.48 2.69 11.08
N VAL A 176 -9.04 3.88 11.47
CA VAL A 176 -8.85 5.03 10.59
C VAL A 176 -7.47 5.60 10.85
N ILE A 177 -6.64 5.66 9.81
CA ILE A 177 -5.23 6.02 9.91
C ILE A 177 -4.96 7.33 9.17
N GLU A 178 -4.61 8.36 9.92
CA GLU A 178 -4.15 9.64 9.38
C GLU A 178 -2.72 9.51 8.84
N CYS A 179 -2.60 9.26 7.54
CA CYS A 179 -1.33 8.88 6.95
C CYS A 179 -0.49 10.09 6.54
N HIS A 180 -1.10 11.12 5.94
CA HIS A 180 -0.42 12.30 5.39
C HIS A 180 -1.24 13.57 5.58
N LYS A 181 -0.58 14.73 5.65
CA LYS A 181 -1.24 16.06 5.67
C LYS A 181 -1.73 16.54 4.30
N SER A 182 -1.57 15.71 3.28
CA SER A 182 -1.94 16.01 1.89
C SER A 182 -2.63 14.77 1.31
N PRO A 183 -3.45 14.92 0.26
CA PRO A 183 -4.18 13.80 -0.34
C PRO A 183 -3.27 12.64 -0.72
N LEU A 184 -3.83 11.43 -0.67
CA LEU A 184 -3.11 10.22 -0.99
C LEU A 184 -3.05 10.02 -2.50
N GLN A 185 -1.89 9.57 -2.99
CA GLN A 185 -1.72 9.21 -4.40
C GLN A 185 -1.78 7.69 -4.60
N ARG A 186 -1.21 6.94 -3.65
CA ARG A 186 -1.13 5.48 -3.68
C ARG A 186 -1.17 4.91 -2.27
N ILE A 187 -1.81 3.75 -2.17
CA ILE A 187 -1.78 2.88 -0.99
C ILE A 187 -1.47 1.46 -1.44
N ALA A 188 -0.89 0.66 -0.55
CA ALA A 188 -0.72 -0.77 -0.74
C ALA A 188 -0.81 -1.46 0.62
N VAL A 189 -1.47 -2.61 0.69
CA VAL A 189 -1.51 -3.45 1.89
C VAL A 189 -0.60 -4.67 1.69
N SER A 190 0.06 -5.12 2.76
CA SER A 190 0.84 -6.35 2.72
C SER A 190 -0.04 -7.57 2.44
N LYS A 191 0.56 -8.65 1.95
CA LYS A 191 -0.13 -9.91 1.66
C LYS A 191 -0.99 -10.37 2.83
N ASP A 192 -0.43 -10.32 4.04
CA ASP A 192 -1.05 -10.74 5.30
C ASP A 192 -1.99 -9.70 5.93
N GLY A 193 -2.21 -8.54 5.30
CA GLY A 193 -3.09 -7.50 5.81
C GLY A 193 -2.55 -6.72 7.02
N ARG A 194 -1.31 -6.95 7.45
CA ARG A 194 -0.77 -6.36 8.70
C ARG A 194 -0.09 -5.02 8.53
N LEU A 195 0.43 -4.72 7.34
CA LEU A 195 1.13 -3.48 7.04
C LEU A 195 0.41 -2.69 5.93
N LEU A 196 0.37 -1.37 6.09
CA LEU A 196 -0.17 -0.43 5.12
C LEU A 196 0.93 0.54 4.69
N ALA A 197 1.30 0.52 3.42
CA ALA A 197 2.18 1.51 2.80
C ALA A 197 1.34 2.63 2.16
N THR A 198 1.73 3.88 2.36
CA THR A 198 1.05 5.04 1.78
C THR A 198 2.03 6.08 1.23
N ALA A 199 1.64 6.70 0.12
CA ALA A 199 2.32 7.85 -0.44
C ALA A 199 1.31 8.93 -0.83
N SER A 200 1.64 10.18 -0.51
CA SER A 200 0.79 11.32 -0.88
C SER A 200 1.06 11.81 -2.30
N VAL A 201 0.23 12.75 -2.78
CA VAL A 201 0.43 13.48 -4.05
C VAL A 201 1.78 14.20 -4.15
N LYS A 202 2.42 14.51 -3.01
CA LYS A 202 3.79 15.06 -3.00
C LYS A 202 4.82 13.99 -3.39
N GLY A 203 4.57 12.73 -3.05
CA GLY A 203 5.39 11.57 -3.39
C GLY A 203 6.84 11.60 -2.90
N THR A 204 7.22 12.52 -2.01
CA THR A 204 8.59 12.63 -1.47
C THR A 204 8.86 11.65 -0.34
N ILE A 205 7.83 11.30 0.42
CA ILE A 205 7.88 10.43 1.59
C ILE A 205 6.90 9.28 1.40
N VAL A 206 7.37 8.07 1.68
CA VAL A 206 6.55 6.86 1.78
C VAL A 206 6.48 6.48 3.25
N ARG A 207 5.29 6.20 3.78
CA ARG A 207 5.11 5.77 5.17
C ARG A 207 4.56 4.36 5.21
N VAL A 208 4.93 3.61 6.24
CA VAL A 208 4.39 2.28 6.53
C VAL A 208 3.79 2.29 7.92
N PHE A 209 2.58 1.78 8.03
CA PHE A 209 1.80 1.69 9.26
C PHE A 209 1.47 0.25 9.57
N ARG A 210 1.37 -0.07 10.85
CA ARG A 210 0.73 -1.29 11.33
C ARG A 210 -0.78 -1.09 11.26
N VAL A 211 -1.48 -2.05 10.65
CA VAL A 211 -2.92 -1.94 10.39
C VAL A 211 -3.74 -2.04 11.68
N ALA A 212 -3.33 -2.92 12.60
CA ALA A 212 -4.06 -3.21 13.83
C ALA A 212 -4.23 -1.98 14.75
N ASP A 213 -3.17 -1.20 14.97
CA ASP A 213 -3.16 -0.06 15.89
C ASP A 213 -2.99 1.30 15.19
N GLY A 214 -2.78 1.31 13.87
CA GLY A 214 -2.55 2.52 13.09
C GLY A 214 -1.18 3.17 13.33
N ARG A 215 -0.26 2.51 14.03
CA ARG A 215 1.04 3.08 14.37
C ARG A 215 1.95 3.13 13.15
N LYS A 216 2.56 4.29 12.90
CA LYS A 216 3.63 4.43 11.89
C LYS A 216 4.87 3.66 12.34
N VAL A 217 5.24 2.62 11.59
CA VAL A 217 6.43 1.78 11.84
C VAL A 217 7.63 2.26 11.02
N HIS A 218 7.41 2.75 9.80
CA HIS A 218 8.48 3.28 8.96
C HIS A 218 8.12 4.59 8.25
N GLU A 219 9.15 5.38 7.98
CA GLU A 219 9.10 6.56 7.13
C GLU A 219 10.35 6.58 6.26
N PHE A 220 10.13 6.55 4.94
CA PHE A 220 11.18 6.50 3.93
C PHE A 220 11.17 7.74 3.05
N ARG A 221 12.35 8.26 2.73
CA ARG A 221 12.49 9.34 1.75
C ARG A 221 12.78 8.74 0.37
N ARG A 222 11.81 8.88 -0.54
CA ARG A 222 11.97 8.47 -1.95
C ARG A 222 12.85 9.45 -2.71
N GLY A 223 12.70 10.75 -2.47
CA GLY A 223 13.50 11.78 -3.14
C GLY A 223 13.29 13.18 -2.57
N SER A 224 14.10 14.13 -3.05
CA SER A 224 14.00 15.55 -2.66
C SER A 224 12.85 16.26 -3.38
N TYR A 225 12.61 15.92 -4.64
CA TYR A 225 11.62 16.56 -5.50
C TYR A 225 10.32 15.76 -5.53
N THR A 226 9.21 16.45 -5.80
CA THR A 226 7.90 15.82 -5.96
C THR A 226 7.88 14.87 -7.15
N ALA A 227 7.25 13.71 -7.00
CA ALA A 227 7.05 12.76 -8.09
C ALA A 227 5.69 12.07 -7.93
N GLN A 228 5.08 11.69 -9.04
CA GLN A 228 3.85 10.91 -9.01
C GLN A 228 4.21 9.44 -8.84
N ILE A 229 3.79 8.87 -7.70
CA ILE A 229 4.01 7.45 -7.42
C ILE A 229 3.06 6.63 -8.29
N SER A 230 3.64 5.73 -9.10
CA SER A 230 2.88 4.86 -10.00
C SER A 230 2.45 3.58 -9.30
N CYS A 231 3.31 2.97 -8.49
CA CYS A 231 3.03 1.73 -7.78
C CYS A 231 3.77 1.68 -6.43
N LEU A 232 3.08 1.17 -5.41
CA LEU A 232 3.64 0.69 -4.15
C LEU A 232 3.36 -0.81 -4.07
N SER A 233 4.34 -1.60 -3.66
CA SER A 233 4.22 -3.06 -3.69
C SER A 233 5.12 -3.69 -2.63
N PHE A 234 4.55 -4.47 -1.72
CA PHE A 234 5.33 -5.30 -0.80
C PHE A 234 5.82 -6.54 -1.53
N ASN A 235 6.94 -7.11 -1.11
CA ASN A 235 7.25 -8.48 -1.50
C ASN A 235 6.35 -9.47 -0.74
N VAL A 236 6.33 -10.73 -1.19
CA VAL A 236 5.47 -11.78 -0.63
C VAL A 236 5.64 -11.94 0.89
N ASP A 237 6.88 -11.80 1.39
CA ASP A 237 7.22 -11.93 2.83
C ASP A 237 7.09 -10.62 3.62
N SER A 238 6.70 -9.52 2.98
CA SER A 238 6.57 -8.19 3.60
C SER A 238 7.85 -7.69 4.29
N THR A 239 9.01 -8.02 3.72
CA THR A 239 10.35 -7.60 4.16
C THR A 239 10.87 -6.40 3.38
N VAL A 240 10.35 -6.17 2.18
CA VAL A 240 10.79 -5.12 1.26
C VAL A 240 9.55 -4.43 0.68
N LEU A 241 9.61 -3.10 0.64
CA LEU A 241 8.63 -2.28 -0.05
C LEU A 241 9.26 -1.66 -1.30
N CYS A 242 8.63 -1.86 -2.45
CA CYS A 242 8.98 -1.28 -3.73
C CYS A 242 8.13 -0.03 -3.97
N CYS A 243 8.74 1.01 -4.54
CA CYS A 243 8.08 2.25 -4.91
C CYS A 243 8.53 2.70 -6.29
N SER A 244 7.68 2.59 -7.30
CA SER A 244 7.91 3.15 -8.63
C SER A 244 7.26 4.51 -8.79
N SER A 245 7.85 5.37 -9.61
CA SER A 245 7.32 6.71 -9.89
C SER A 245 7.50 7.11 -11.35
N ASN A 246 6.84 8.21 -11.73
CA ASN A 246 6.95 8.78 -13.07
C ASN A 246 8.34 9.32 -13.44
N THR A 247 9.28 9.41 -12.50
CA THR A 247 10.68 9.83 -12.77
C THR A 247 11.55 8.69 -13.32
N GLY A 248 10.96 7.56 -13.71
CA GLY A 248 11.70 6.41 -14.25
C GLY A 248 12.58 5.70 -13.22
N THR A 249 12.39 5.93 -11.92
CA THR A 249 13.12 5.24 -10.85
C THR A 249 12.19 4.35 -10.02
N VAL A 250 12.70 3.17 -9.65
CA VAL A 250 12.08 2.27 -8.67
C VAL A 250 13.00 2.21 -7.45
N HIS A 251 12.45 2.50 -6.28
CA HIS A 251 13.18 2.49 -5.01
C HIS A 251 12.76 1.28 -4.16
N PHE A 252 13.71 0.68 -3.46
CA PHE A 252 13.47 -0.46 -2.57
C PHE A 252 13.81 -0.07 -1.12
N PHE A 253 12.87 -0.30 -0.22
CA PHE A 253 13.00 0.00 1.20
C PHE A 253 12.94 -1.29 2.02
N ARG A 254 13.88 -1.48 2.94
CA ARG A 254 13.90 -2.64 3.84
C ARG A 254 13.01 -2.38 5.05
N LEU A 255 12.20 -3.36 5.40
CA LEU A 255 11.33 -3.35 6.56
C LEU A 255 11.99 -4.20 7.64
N ASP A 256 12.11 -3.66 8.86
CA ASP A 256 12.85 -4.29 9.95
C ASP A 256 12.01 -5.43 10.57
N GLU A 257 12.65 -6.53 11.01
CA GLU A 257 11.98 -7.74 11.53
C GLU A 257 11.18 -7.52 12.82
N VAL A 258 11.53 -6.50 13.62
CA VAL A 258 10.93 -6.25 14.93
C VAL A 258 9.43 -6.00 14.81
N ASP A 259 9.00 -5.40 13.70
CA ASP A 259 7.59 -5.12 13.45
C ASP A 259 6.76 -6.36 13.07
N ARG A 260 7.41 -7.46 12.67
CA ARG A 260 6.79 -8.76 12.34
C ARG A 260 6.57 -9.68 13.55
N ARG A 261 7.32 -9.50 14.64
CA ARG A 261 7.19 -10.35 15.86
C ARG A 261 6.20 -9.80 16.88
N GLN A 262 6.12 -8.47 17.02
CA GLN A 262 5.09 -7.85 17.87
C GLN A 262 3.66 -8.07 17.34
N THR A 263 3.52 -8.52 16.09
CA THR A 263 2.27 -8.86 15.39
C THR A 263 1.83 -10.32 15.62
N ALA A 264 2.73 -11.22 15.98
CA ALA A 264 2.40 -12.62 16.29
C ALA A 264 1.97 -12.78 17.76
N ALA A 265 2.68 -12.10 18.68
CA ALA A 265 2.40 -12.19 20.11
C ALA A 265 1.08 -11.53 20.55
N SER A 266 0.49 -10.65 19.73
CA SER A 266 -0.76 -9.97 20.05
C SER A 266 -2.02 -10.71 19.58
N ILE A 267 -1.88 -11.78 18.77
CA ILE A 267 -3.03 -12.54 18.24
C ILE A 267 -3.35 -13.75 19.14
N ASP A 268 -2.34 -14.30 19.82
CA ASP A 268 -2.52 -15.46 20.73
C ASP A 268 -3.01 -15.07 22.14
N ALA A 269 -3.15 -13.79 22.45
CA ALA A 269 -3.49 -13.32 23.80
C ALA A 269 -5.01 -13.19 24.07
N ASP A 270 -5.86 -13.27 23.05
CA ASP A 270 -7.31 -12.98 23.19
C ASP A 270 -8.23 -14.23 23.16
N VAL A 271 -7.69 -15.41 23.48
CA VAL A 271 -8.50 -16.64 23.65
C VAL A 271 -8.13 -17.39 24.94
N ASP A 272 -8.51 -16.84 26.09
CA ASP A 272 -9.12 -17.63 27.19
C ASP A 272 -9.81 -16.74 28.24
N GLY A 273 -10.70 -17.33 29.03
CA GLY A 273 -11.57 -16.70 30.03
C GLY A 273 -10.89 -16.01 31.23
N PRO A 274 -11.67 -15.59 32.26
CA PRO A 274 -11.31 -14.45 33.10
C PRO A 274 -10.30 -14.82 34.19
N GLU A 275 -9.04 -14.44 34.03
CA GLU A 275 -8.05 -14.44 35.12
C GLU A 275 -7.26 -13.12 35.21
N THR A 276 -7.49 -12.43 36.32
CA THR A 276 -6.66 -11.48 37.08
C THR A 276 -5.52 -10.71 36.39
N LEU A 277 -5.65 -9.38 36.40
CA LEU A 277 -4.65 -8.36 36.05
C LEU A 277 -3.24 -8.65 36.59
N PRO A 278 -2.16 -8.55 35.79
CA PRO A 278 -0.80 -8.53 36.32
C PRO A 278 -0.50 -7.19 36.99
N ARG A 279 0.12 -7.24 38.17
CA ARG A 279 0.60 -6.08 38.93
C ARG A 279 1.61 -5.25 38.13
N GLU A 280 1.38 -3.94 38.09
CA GLU A 280 2.35 -2.93 37.67
C GLU A 280 3.66 -3.07 38.48
N SER A 281 4.79 -3.17 37.80
CA SER A 281 6.11 -3.01 38.41
C SER A 281 6.34 -1.52 38.70
N SER A 282 6.08 -1.13 39.95
CA SER A 282 6.31 0.22 40.48
C SER A 282 7.81 0.54 40.52
N ILE A 283 8.21 1.63 39.86
CA ILE A 283 9.50 2.29 40.07
C ILE A 283 9.61 2.66 41.55
N THR A 284 10.72 2.32 42.19
CA THR A 284 10.89 2.56 43.63
C THR A 284 11.19 4.03 43.91
N GLU A 285 10.78 4.54 45.08
CA GLU A 285 11.02 5.95 45.48
C GLU A 285 12.52 6.30 45.47
N GLU A 286 13.40 5.32 45.73
CA GLU A 286 14.86 5.48 45.70
C GLU A 286 15.40 5.72 44.28
N GLU A 287 14.93 4.98 43.28
CA GLU A 287 15.32 5.17 41.87
C GLU A 287 14.85 6.53 41.33
N SER A 288 13.66 6.97 41.76
CA SER A 288 13.11 8.27 41.39
C SER A 288 13.89 9.44 42.02
N THR A 289 14.45 9.26 43.22
CA THR A 289 15.25 10.31 43.89
C THR A 289 16.64 10.43 43.27
N GLU A 290 17.22 9.34 42.79
CA GLU A 290 18.54 9.34 42.15
C GLU A 290 18.51 10.00 40.76
N ILE A 291 17.46 9.74 39.97
CA ILE A 291 17.21 10.42 38.69
C ILE A 291 17.03 11.93 38.90
N ASN A 292 16.27 12.33 39.92
CA ASN A 292 16.07 13.74 40.25
C ASN A 292 17.36 14.42 40.77
N ARG A 293 18.21 13.69 41.50
CA ARG A 293 19.53 14.19 41.92
C ARG A 293 20.46 14.44 40.73
N LEU A 294 20.48 13.53 39.76
CA LEU A 294 21.32 13.68 38.56
C LEU A 294 20.91 14.92 37.75
N ILE A 295 19.61 15.13 37.55
CA ILE A 295 19.04 16.26 36.81
C ILE A 295 19.40 17.59 37.50
N ASN A 296 19.31 17.63 38.83
CA ASN A 296 19.62 18.84 39.61
C ASN A 296 21.12 19.14 39.71
N SER A 297 21.99 18.13 39.55
CA SER A 297 23.45 18.33 39.60
C SER A 297 24.04 18.94 38.31
N GLN A 298 23.39 18.72 37.16
CA GLN A 298 23.86 19.22 35.86
C GLN A 298 23.29 20.59 35.49
N LEU A 299 22.26 21.07 36.20
CA LEU A 299 21.62 22.36 36.00
C LEU A 299 21.88 23.24 37.23
N GLY A 300 23.05 23.85 37.30
CA GLY A 300 23.35 24.80 38.37
C GLY A 300 22.52 26.09 38.24
N VAL A 301 21.36 26.18 38.90
CA VAL A 301 20.73 27.46 39.28
C VAL A 301 19.90 27.33 40.57
N HIS A 302 20.10 28.33 41.45
CA HIS A 302 19.44 28.63 42.71
C HIS A 302 17.90 28.78 42.65
N ASN A 303 17.30 28.55 43.83
CA ASN A 303 15.92 28.79 44.27
C ASN A 303 15.08 29.82 43.49
N GLY A 304 13.83 29.44 43.17
CA GLY A 304 12.70 30.36 43.06
C GLY A 304 11.68 30.05 41.95
N PHE A 305 10.46 29.70 42.37
CA PHE A 305 9.20 29.72 41.62
C PHE A 305 8.98 28.69 40.48
N ALA A 306 8.09 27.75 40.77
CA ALA A 306 7.54 26.75 39.86
C ALA A 306 6.67 27.38 38.75
N LYS A 307 6.93 26.98 37.49
CA LYS A 307 5.93 26.92 36.41
C LYS A 307 6.14 25.64 35.60
N LYS A 308 5.16 24.73 35.64
CA LYS A 308 5.03 23.62 34.69
C LYS A 308 5.05 24.20 33.27
N LYS A 309 6.08 23.90 32.48
CA LYS A 309 6.14 24.22 31.05
C LYS A 309 6.22 22.93 30.24
N SER A 310 5.29 22.84 29.29
CA SER A 310 5.07 21.79 28.29
C SER A 310 6.36 21.39 27.55
N ALA A 311 6.43 20.10 27.17
CA ALA A 311 7.46 19.50 26.32
C ALA A 311 7.72 20.25 25.00
N GLU A 312 6.82 21.12 24.55
CA GLU A 312 7.03 22.03 23.41
C GLU A 312 8.08 23.11 23.66
N SER A 313 8.21 23.61 24.89
CA SER A 313 9.22 24.65 25.21
C SER A 313 10.65 24.07 25.16
N LEU A 314 10.81 22.80 25.50
CA LEU A 314 12.07 22.07 25.39
C LEU A 314 12.47 21.82 23.93
N LYS A 315 11.52 21.48 23.05
CA LYS A 315 11.78 21.32 21.60
C LYS A 315 12.27 22.62 20.95
N ASN A 316 11.65 23.75 21.28
CA ASN A 316 12.05 25.06 20.73
C ASN A 316 13.37 25.56 21.34
N PHE A 317 13.67 25.22 22.59
CA PHE A 317 14.95 25.55 23.23
C PHE A 317 16.13 24.76 22.62
N ILE A 318 15.94 23.46 22.37
CA ILE A 318 16.95 22.61 21.72
C ILE A 318 17.22 23.06 20.28
N TRP A 319 16.20 23.54 19.56
CA TRP A 319 16.34 24.03 18.19
C TRP A 319 17.11 25.36 18.07
N SER A 320 16.91 26.28 19.02
CA SER A 320 17.48 27.64 18.91
C SER A 320 18.97 27.76 19.24
N LYS A 321 19.60 26.74 19.84
CA LYS A 321 21.02 26.77 20.24
C LYS A 321 21.93 25.68 19.67
N SER A 322 21.42 24.72 18.89
CA SER A 322 22.23 23.59 18.40
C SER A 322 22.61 23.70 16.91
N LYS A 323 23.21 24.83 16.51
CA LYS A 323 23.86 24.92 15.20
C LYS A 323 25.34 24.51 15.19
N THR A 324 25.89 24.03 16.31
CA THR A 324 27.36 23.87 16.37
C THR A 324 27.86 22.47 16.71
N TYR A 325 27.23 21.61 17.51
CA TYR A 325 27.75 20.26 17.77
C TYR A 325 26.65 19.26 18.13
N LEU A 326 26.17 18.50 17.14
CA LEU A 326 25.37 17.30 17.35
C LEU A 326 26.18 16.09 16.85
N PRO A 327 26.39 15.04 17.67
CA PRO A 327 27.12 13.84 17.26
C PRO A 327 26.45 13.16 16.06
N SER A 328 27.24 12.70 15.10
CA SER A 328 26.80 12.04 13.86
C SER A 328 25.88 10.83 14.06
N GLN A 329 25.85 10.25 15.26
CA GLN A 329 24.98 9.14 15.64
C GLN A 329 23.49 9.54 15.80
N ILE A 330 23.18 10.81 16.13
CA ILE A 330 21.79 11.27 16.36
C ILE A 330 21.09 11.69 15.05
N ASN A 331 21.84 12.08 14.01
CA ASN A 331 21.24 12.40 12.70
C ASN A 331 20.55 11.18 12.06
N SER A 332 21.01 9.97 12.37
CA SER A 332 20.41 8.72 11.89
C SER A 332 19.00 8.43 12.45
N ILE A 333 18.62 9.10 13.54
CA ILE A 333 17.31 8.94 14.20
C ILE A 333 16.27 9.92 13.65
N LEU A 334 16.71 11.03 13.04
CA LEU A 334 15.84 12.14 12.61
C LEU A 334 15.64 12.22 11.08
N GLU A 335 16.53 11.61 10.29
CA GLU A 335 16.37 11.57 8.84
C GLU A 335 15.60 10.31 8.39
N PRO A 336 14.59 10.43 7.52
CA PRO A 336 13.91 9.25 6.97
C PRO A 336 14.91 8.34 6.26
N LYS A 337 14.82 7.03 6.54
CA LYS A 337 15.68 6.05 5.88
C LYS A 337 15.53 6.18 4.35
N ARG A 338 16.65 6.17 3.64
CA ARG A 338 16.66 6.14 2.17
C ARG A 338 16.49 4.71 1.67
N ASP A 339 16.30 4.60 0.37
CA ASP A 339 16.32 3.34 -0.36
C ASP A 339 17.66 2.62 -0.22
N TYR A 340 17.61 1.30 -0.05
CA TYR A 340 18.81 0.47 0.00
C TYR A 340 19.24 -0.03 -1.39
N ALA A 341 18.29 -0.05 -2.33
CA ALA A 341 18.51 -0.40 -3.72
C ALA A 341 17.58 0.43 -4.63
N PHE A 342 17.96 0.56 -5.90
CA PHE A 342 17.15 1.26 -6.90
C PHE A 342 17.34 0.70 -8.32
N ILE A 343 16.32 0.89 -9.16
CA ILE A 343 16.37 0.70 -10.61
C ILE A 343 16.22 2.07 -11.27
N LYS A 344 16.98 2.29 -12.35
CA LYS A 344 16.77 3.41 -13.27
C LYS A 344 16.32 2.84 -14.62
N LEU A 345 15.10 3.16 -15.01
CA LEU A 345 14.52 2.78 -16.30
C LEU A 345 15.09 3.67 -17.40
N SER A 346 15.07 3.15 -18.63
CA SER A 346 15.50 3.89 -19.82
C SER A 346 14.51 5.00 -20.22
N SER A 347 13.27 4.91 -19.77
CA SER A 347 12.20 5.85 -20.08
C SER A 347 11.38 6.23 -18.83
N GLU A 348 10.93 7.48 -18.80
CA GLU A 348 10.05 8.03 -17.76
C GLU A 348 8.59 7.65 -18.05
N VAL A 349 8.28 6.36 -17.87
CA VAL A 349 6.96 5.79 -18.14
C VAL A 349 6.40 5.18 -16.86
N GLU A 350 5.08 5.27 -16.67
CA GLU A 350 4.39 4.59 -15.59
C GLU A 350 4.72 3.09 -15.61
N SER A 351 5.02 2.55 -14.42
CA SER A 351 5.38 1.15 -14.25
C SER A 351 4.70 0.54 -13.04
N VAL A 352 4.31 -0.72 -13.19
CA VAL A 352 3.90 -1.59 -12.08
C VAL A 352 5.08 -2.49 -11.71
N VAL A 353 5.21 -2.78 -10.42
CA VAL A 353 6.36 -3.52 -9.88
C VAL A 353 5.91 -4.66 -8.98
N GLY A 354 6.55 -5.81 -9.14
CA GLY A 354 6.41 -6.97 -8.28
C GLY A 354 7.78 -7.44 -7.80
N LEU A 355 7.85 -8.00 -6.60
CA LEU A 355 9.08 -8.58 -6.06
C LEU A 355 8.81 -10.02 -5.64
N VAL A 356 9.51 -10.95 -6.28
CA VAL A 356 9.52 -12.38 -5.94
C VAL A 356 10.96 -12.74 -5.62
N ASP A 357 11.20 -13.24 -4.40
CA ASP A 357 12.53 -13.49 -3.88
C ASP A 357 13.44 -12.23 -4.00
N ASN A 358 14.54 -12.36 -4.74
CA ASN A 358 15.45 -11.26 -5.07
C ASN A 358 15.24 -10.69 -6.49
N ASN A 359 14.21 -11.15 -7.22
CA ASN A 359 13.91 -10.67 -8.56
C ASN A 359 12.78 -9.64 -8.53
N CYS A 360 13.05 -8.46 -9.09
CA CYS A 360 12.03 -7.45 -9.33
C CYS A 360 11.54 -7.52 -10.77
N TYR A 361 10.24 -7.73 -10.93
CA TYR A 361 9.55 -7.62 -12.20
C TYR A 361 9.03 -6.19 -12.35
N VAL A 362 9.40 -5.54 -13.44
CA VAL A 362 8.95 -4.18 -13.77
C VAL A 362 8.26 -4.22 -15.12
N ALA A 363 6.97 -3.89 -15.14
CA ALA A 363 6.19 -3.85 -16.36
C ALA A 363 5.75 -2.40 -16.65
N THR A 364 6.08 -1.89 -17.83
CA THR A 364 5.88 -0.48 -18.19
C THR A 364 4.64 -0.31 -19.07
N ARG A 365 4.04 0.88 -19.02
CA ARG A 365 2.94 1.24 -19.91
C ARG A 365 3.33 1.35 -21.39
N ALA A 366 4.63 1.38 -21.69
CA ALA A 366 5.16 1.31 -23.05
C ALA A 366 5.13 -0.11 -23.63
N GLY A 367 4.80 -1.13 -22.82
CA GLY A 367 4.76 -2.52 -23.24
C GLY A 367 6.07 -3.28 -23.03
N ASP A 368 6.95 -2.80 -22.16
CA ASP A 368 8.16 -3.53 -21.79
C ASP A 368 7.98 -4.29 -20.49
N PHE A 369 8.55 -5.49 -20.42
CA PHE A 369 8.65 -6.31 -19.21
C PHE A 369 10.12 -6.59 -18.89
N PHE A 370 10.60 -6.06 -17.78
CA PHE A 370 11.98 -6.19 -17.32
C PHE A 370 12.06 -7.06 -16.08
N VAL A 371 13.11 -7.87 -16.00
CA VAL A 371 13.46 -8.67 -14.82
C VAL A 371 14.80 -8.16 -14.30
N TYR A 372 14.82 -7.65 -13.08
CA TYR A 372 16.02 -7.15 -12.40
C TYR A 372 16.38 -8.04 -11.21
N SER A 373 17.69 -8.27 -11.00
CA SER A 373 18.20 -8.79 -9.74
C SER A 373 18.35 -7.64 -8.75
N VAL A 374 17.70 -7.74 -7.60
CA VAL A 374 17.77 -6.75 -6.53
C VAL A 374 18.99 -7.01 -5.67
N GLN A 375 19.84 -6.00 -5.58
CA GLN A 375 21.04 -5.98 -4.76
C GLN A 375 21.24 -4.57 -4.20
N PRO A 376 21.96 -4.38 -3.07
CA PRO A 376 22.24 -3.06 -2.55
C PRO A 376 22.84 -2.12 -3.60
N GLY A 377 22.30 -0.91 -3.70
CA GLY A 377 22.65 0.05 -4.75
C GLY A 377 21.86 -0.16 -6.05
N GLN A 378 22.52 -0.03 -7.20
CA GLN A 378 21.85 -0.16 -8.49
C GLN A 378 21.61 -1.63 -8.85
N CYS A 379 20.35 -1.98 -9.10
CA CYS A 379 19.94 -3.33 -9.50
C CYS A 379 20.42 -3.67 -10.92
N VAL A 380 20.65 -4.95 -11.18
CA VAL A 380 21.16 -5.46 -12.48
C VAL A 380 20.00 -5.97 -13.33
N LEU A 381 19.91 -5.53 -14.58
CA LEU A 381 18.95 -6.07 -15.54
C LEU A 381 19.36 -7.49 -15.94
N LEU A 382 18.48 -8.46 -15.73
CA LEU A 382 18.70 -9.85 -16.12
C LEU A 382 18.08 -10.16 -17.48
N LYS A 383 16.81 -9.78 -17.68
CA LYS A 383 16.04 -10.10 -18.88
C LYS A 383 15.12 -8.95 -19.28
N HIS A 384 14.86 -8.81 -20.57
CA HIS A 384 13.92 -7.85 -21.13
C HIS A 384 13.06 -8.54 -22.17
N TYR A 385 11.75 -8.33 -22.09
CA TYR A 385 10.74 -8.87 -22.96
C TYR A 385 9.76 -7.77 -23.38
N LYS A 386 8.99 -8.04 -24.43
CA LYS A 386 7.87 -7.19 -24.85
C LYS A 386 6.53 -7.83 -24.54
N ILE A 387 5.57 -6.97 -24.23
CA ILE A 387 4.17 -7.30 -23.99
C ILE A 387 3.42 -6.90 -25.27
N GLU A 388 3.15 -7.88 -26.13
CA GLU A 388 2.51 -7.72 -27.43
C GLU A 388 1.17 -8.43 -27.51
#